data_AF-T0FXY3-F1
#
_entry.id   AF-T0FXY3-F1
#
_cell.length_a   1.000
_cell.length_b   1.000
_cell.length_c   1.000
_cell.angle_alpha   90.00
_cell.angle_beta   90.00
_cell.angle_gamma   90.00
#
_symmetry.space_group_name_H-M   'P 1'
#
loop_
_entity.id
_entity.type
_entity.pdbx_description
1 polymer ?
#
loop_
_entity_poly.entity_id
_entity_poly.type
_entity_poly.pdbx_seq_one_letter_code
_entity_poly.pdbx_strand_id
1 'polypeptide(L)'
;MPDSSLSTKVFLFRLNNWTIEKEHTLLEKFEAYGLKDHFQGYNPPGHPEVRGLYFVPATQELKTQVERLVSEAVTLNLSIVGTYDLFDIPFSDIEKTKKSIPIFDILLVILIIIFILGAFK
;
A
#
# COMPACT_ATOMS: atom_id res chain seq x y z
N MET A 1 -9.30 -38.16 -4.63
CA MET A 1 -9.87 -36.79 -4.57
C MET A 1 -8.69 -35.84 -4.72
N PRO A 2 -8.72 -34.81 -5.57
CA PRO A 2 -7.66 -33.82 -5.54
C PRO A 2 -7.95 -32.91 -4.34
N ASP A 3 -7.18 -33.13 -3.27
CA ASP A 3 -7.23 -32.34 -2.05
C ASP A 3 -6.63 -30.95 -2.27
N SER A 4 -7.28 -29.99 -1.62
CA SER A 4 -6.77 -28.65 -1.31
C SER A 4 -6.56 -27.72 -2.50
N SER A 5 -7.54 -26.84 -2.72
CA SER A 5 -7.30 -25.49 -3.22
C SER A 5 -6.04 -24.94 -2.55
N LEU A 6 -4.95 -24.81 -3.32
CA LEU A 6 -3.77 -24.07 -2.92
C LEU A 6 -4.20 -22.61 -2.71
N SER A 7 -4.68 -22.30 -1.50
CA SER A 7 -5.03 -20.95 -1.10
C SER A 7 -3.75 -20.14 -1.10
N THR A 8 -3.44 -19.47 -2.20
CA THR A 8 -2.21 -18.69 -2.34
C THR A 8 -2.43 -17.42 -1.55
N LYS A 9 -2.03 -17.45 -0.28
CA LYS A 9 -2.15 -16.28 0.58
C LYS A 9 -1.11 -15.24 0.18
N VAL A 10 -1.58 -14.02 -0.02
CA VAL A 10 -0.76 -12.90 -0.45
C VAL A 10 -0.95 -11.71 0.49
N PHE A 11 0.11 -10.94 0.67
CA PHE A 11 0.07 -9.67 1.37
C PHE A 11 -0.10 -8.55 0.34
N LEU A 12 -1.27 -7.91 0.35
CA LEU A 12 -1.67 -6.88 -0.60
C LEU A 12 -1.41 -5.48 -0.03
N PHE A 13 -0.81 -4.63 -0.85
CA PHE A 13 -0.53 -3.24 -0.53
C PHE A 13 -0.72 -2.37 -1.78
N ARG A 14 -0.83 -1.07 -1.54
CA ARG A 14 -1.23 -0.09 -2.55
C ARG A 14 -0.31 1.11 -2.56
N LEU A 15 0.11 1.50 -3.75
CA LEU A 15 0.68 2.79 -4.08
C LEU A 15 -0.44 3.81 -4.29
N ASN A 16 -0.68 4.68 -3.31
CA ASN A 16 -1.70 5.71 -3.41
C ASN A 16 -1.27 6.83 -4.34
N ASN A 17 -2.24 7.43 -5.04
CA ASN A 17 -2.00 8.46 -6.05
C ASN A 17 -0.94 8.00 -7.06
N TRP A 18 -1.14 6.80 -7.61
CA TRP A 18 -0.25 6.16 -8.56
C TRP A 18 0.11 7.10 -9.72
N THR A 19 1.40 7.20 -10.00
CA THR A 19 1.98 7.85 -11.18
C THR A 19 3.13 7.00 -11.69
N ILE A 20 3.51 7.17 -12.96
CA ILE A 20 4.63 6.43 -13.57
C ILE A 20 5.93 6.67 -12.80
N GLU A 21 6.19 7.91 -12.39
CA GLU A 21 7.37 8.28 -11.62
C GLU A 21 7.43 7.57 -10.26
N LYS A 22 6.30 7.52 -9.54
CA LYS A 22 6.23 6.84 -8.24
C LYS A 22 6.34 5.34 -8.37
N GLU A 23 5.75 4.75 -9.41
CA GLU A 23 5.91 3.33 -9.69
C GLU A 23 7.38 3.00 -9.98
N HIS A 24 8.06 3.83 -10.78
CA HIS A 24 9.49 3.65 -11.04
C HIS A 24 10.31 3.67 -9.73
N THR A 25 10.10 4.68 -8.88
CA THR A 25 10.77 4.75 -7.57
C THR A 25 10.40 3.57 -6.67
N LEU A 26 9.15 3.10 -6.71
CA LEU A 26 8.73 1.91 -5.96
C LEU A 26 9.50 0.66 -6.42
N LEU A 27 9.71 0.48 -7.72
CA LEU A 27 10.47 -0.65 -8.26
C LEU A 27 11.94 -0.61 -7.82
N GLU A 28 12.57 0.57 -7.81
CA GLU A 28 13.92 0.75 -7.25
C GLU A 28 13.97 0.37 -5.77
N LYS A 29 12.93 0.73 -5.01
CA LYS A 29 12.83 0.34 -3.60
C LYS A 29 12.59 -1.15 -3.44
N PHE A 30 11.81 -1.82 -4.29
CA PHE A 30 11.68 -3.28 -4.19
C PHE A 30 13.03 -3.99 -4.33
N GLU A 31 13.93 -3.48 -5.17
CA GLU A 31 15.30 -4.00 -5.26
C GLU A 31 16.08 -3.79 -3.96
N ALA A 32 16.05 -2.59 -3.40
CA ALA A 32 16.75 -2.27 -2.15
C ALA A 32 16.26 -3.08 -0.93
N TYR A 33 15.01 -3.51 -0.91
CA TYR A 33 14.39 -4.26 0.20
C TYR A 33 14.29 -5.77 -0.09
N GLY A 34 14.89 -6.26 -1.19
CA GLY A 34 14.88 -7.69 -1.54
C GLY A 34 13.50 -8.23 -1.94
N LEU A 35 12.59 -7.36 -2.40
CA LEU A 35 11.23 -7.70 -2.81
C LEU A 35 11.08 -7.94 -4.32
N LYS A 36 12.11 -7.58 -5.11
CA LYS A 36 12.09 -7.57 -6.59
C LYS A 36 11.63 -8.87 -7.23
N ASP A 37 12.02 -10.02 -6.70
CA ASP A 37 11.68 -11.33 -7.27
C ASP A 37 10.36 -11.91 -6.73
N HIS A 38 9.73 -11.22 -5.76
CA HIS A 38 8.58 -11.72 -5.03
C HIS A 38 7.32 -10.89 -5.26
N PHE A 39 7.45 -9.65 -5.73
CA PHE A 39 6.31 -8.78 -5.96
C PHE A 39 5.64 -9.09 -7.30
N GLN A 40 4.32 -8.90 -7.34
CA GLN A 40 3.55 -8.88 -8.58
C GLN A 40 2.51 -7.77 -8.53
N GLY A 41 2.22 -7.17 -9.69
CA GLY A 41 1.11 -6.23 -9.84
C GLY A 41 -0.23 -6.96 -9.76
N TYR A 42 -1.21 -6.33 -9.11
CA TYR A 42 -2.57 -6.84 -9.00
C TYR A 42 -3.54 -5.95 -9.75
N ASN A 43 -4.32 -6.57 -10.63
CA ASN A 43 -5.45 -5.93 -11.30
C ASN A 43 -6.74 -6.54 -10.74
N PRO A 44 -7.54 -5.79 -9.97
CA PRO A 44 -8.76 -6.32 -9.40
C PRO A 44 -9.75 -6.72 -10.50
N PRO A 45 -10.35 -7.92 -10.43
CA PRO A 45 -11.34 -8.37 -11.41
C PRO A 45 -12.49 -7.37 -11.55
N GLY A 46 -12.87 -7.05 -12.79
CA GLY A 46 -13.97 -6.11 -13.07
C GLY A 46 -13.64 -4.63 -12.86
N HIS A 47 -12.42 -4.29 -12.41
CA HIS A 47 -12.01 -2.93 -12.10
C HIS A 47 -10.65 -2.55 -12.71
N PRO A 48 -10.52 -2.53 -14.05
CA PRO A 48 -9.28 -2.17 -14.75
C PRO A 48 -8.83 -0.72 -14.54
N GLU A 49 -9.72 0.15 -14.06
CA GLU A 49 -9.42 1.53 -13.68
C GLU A 49 -8.57 1.64 -12.41
N VAL A 50 -8.51 0.57 -11.60
CA VAL A 50 -7.74 0.55 -10.36
C VAL A 50 -6.30 0.15 -10.65
N ARG A 51 -5.36 1.04 -10.31
CA ARG A 51 -3.92 0.86 -10.50
C ARG A 51 -3.15 1.00 -9.19
N GLY A 52 -1.89 0.58 -9.23
CA GLY A 52 -0.95 0.71 -8.12
C GLY A 52 -1.22 -0.28 -6.99
N LEU A 53 -1.77 -1.46 -7.28
CA LEU A 53 -1.87 -2.55 -6.32
C LEU A 53 -0.77 -3.57 -6.61
N TYR A 54 -0.14 -4.03 -5.54
CA TYR A 54 0.93 -5.00 -5.61
C TYR A 54 0.77 -5.99 -4.47
N PHE A 55 1.24 -7.20 -4.67
CA PHE A 55 1.28 -8.20 -3.62
C PHE A 55 2.59 -8.95 -3.61
N VAL A 56 2.89 -9.53 -2.44
CA VAL A 56 3.94 -10.52 -2.24
C VAL A 56 3.33 -11.76 -1.58
N PRO A 57 3.95 -12.95 -1.70
CA PRO A 57 3.56 -14.10 -0.89
C PRO A 57 3.49 -13.75 0.60
N ALA A 58 2.48 -14.25 1.31
CA ALA A 58 2.23 -13.93 2.72
C ALA A 58 3.18 -14.66 3.69
N THR A 59 4.48 -14.62 3.42
CA THR A 59 5.50 -15.09 4.36
C THR A 59 5.82 -13.98 5.37
N GLN A 60 6.24 -14.35 6.58
CA GLN A 60 6.55 -13.39 7.63
C GLN A 60 7.70 -12.44 7.22
N GLU A 61 8.71 -12.97 6.53
CA GLU A 61 9.85 -12.20 6.06
C GLU A 61 9.43 -11.13 5.04
N LEU A 62 8.72 -11.52 3.97
CA LEU A 62 8.29 -10.59 2.93
C LEU A 62 7.32 -9.54 3.46
N LYS A 63 6.40 -9.96 4.34
CA LYS A 63 5.51 -9.02 5.03
C LYS A 63 6.29 -7.98 5.82
N THR A 64 7.31 -8.39 6.58
CA THR A 64 8.14 -7.48 7.36
C THR A 64 8.88 -6.49 6.46
N GLN A 65 9.42 -6.95 5.32
CA GLN A 65 10.08 -6.06 4.36
C GLN A 65 9.12 -5.05 3.73
N VAL A 66 7.90 -5.47 3.39
CA VAL A 66 6.87 -4.53 2.88
C VAL A 66 6.45 -3.53 3.95
N GLU A 67 6.23 -3.96 5.20
CA GLU A 67 5.89 -3.06 6.31
C GLU A 67 7.00 -2.02 6.55
N ARG A 68 8.26 -2.45 6.47
CA ARG A 68 9.41 -1.57 6.54
C ARG A 68 9.44 -0.58 5.37
N LEU A 69 9.23 -1.05 4.14
CA LEU A 69 9.13 -0.19 2.96
C LEU A 69 8.02 0.86 3.10
N VAL A 70 6.83 0.45 3.56
CA VAL A 70 5.70 1.36 3.80
C VAL A 70 6.04 2.42 4.85
N SER A 71 6.75 2.02 5.91
CA SER A 71 7.15 2.94 6.98
C SER A 71 8.28 3.89 6.58
N GLU A 72 9.23 3.45 5.75
CA GLU A 72 10.42 4.24 5.40
C GLU A 72 10.20 5.08 4.13
N ALA A 73 9.43 4.59 3.15
CA ALA A 73 9.17 5.28 1.89
C ALA A 73 7.89 6.15 1.98
N VAL A 74 7.84 7.03 2.98
CA VAL A 74 6.69 7.93 3.24
C VAL A 74 6.32 8.77 2.01
N THR A 75 7.30 9.14 1.19
CA THR A 75 7.10 9.92 -0.05
C THR A 75 6.30 9.16 -1.12
N LEU A 76 6.34 7.82 -1.11
CA LEU A 76 5.58 6.99 -2.05
C LEU A 76 4.10 6.91 -1.69
N ASN A 77 3.70 7.27 -0.46
CA ASN A 77 2.33 7.14 0.02
C ASN A 77 1.79 5.71 -0.19
N LEU A 78 2.50 4.73 0.37
CA LEU A 78 2.08 3.34 0.36
C LEU A 78 1.07 3.06 1.48
N SER A 79 0.14 2.14 1.25
CA SER A 79 -0.81 1.68 2.26
C SER A 79 -0.98 0.17 2.22
N ILE A 80 -1.08 -0.43 3.39
CA ILE A 80 -1.34 -1.87 3.52
C ILE A 80 -2.84 -2.09 3.36
N VAL A 81 -3.22 -3.01 2.47
CA VAL A 81 -4.63 -3.42 2.30
C VAL A 81 -4.95 -4.60 3.21
N GLY A 82 -4.04 -5.57 3.31
CA GLY A 82 -4.21 -6.72 4.20
C GLY A 82 -3.61 -8.01 3.63
N THR A 83 -3.96 -9.12 4.27
CA THR A 83 -3.57 -10.47 3.81
C THR A 83 -4.81 -11.22 3.35
N TYR A 84 -4.78 -11.74 2.13
CA TYR A 84 -5.94 -12.35 1.48
C TYR A 84 -5.54 -13.61 0.71
N ASP A 85 -6.52 -14.42 0.32
CA ASP A 85 -6.34 -15.36 -0.77
C ASP A 85 -6.29 -14.59 -2.10
N LEU A 86 -5.33 -14.90 -2.98
CA LEU A 86 -5.15 -14.22 -4.26
C LEU A 86 -6.43 -14.16 -5.11
N PHE A 87 -7.28 -15.18 -5.04
CA PHE A 87 -8.50 -15.28 -5.84
C PHE A 87 -9.77 -14.79 -5.13
N ASP A 88 -9.66 -14.41 -3.86
CA ASP A 88 -10.79 -13.99 -3.03
C ASP A 88 -10.45 -12.71 -2.25
N ILE A 89 -10.11 -11.66 -3.00
CA ILE A 89 -9.82 -10.33 -2.44
C ILE A 89 -11.08 -9.46 -2.53
N PRO A 90 -11.69 -9.07 -1.41
CA PRO A 90 -12.89 -8.25 -1.41
C PRO A 90 -12.57 -6.83 -1.92
N PHE A 91 -13.19 -6.43 -3.02
CA PHE A 91 -12.98 -5.10 -3.61
C PHE A 91 -13.26 -3.96 -2.63
N SER A 92 -14.20 -4.14 -1.70
CA SER A 92 -14.53 -3.13 -0.68
C SER A 92 -13.32 -2.73 0.18
N ASP A 93 -12.37 -3.63 0.43
CA ASP A 93 -11.17 -3.32 1.23
C ASP A 93 -10.10 -2.60 0.39
N ILE A 94 -10.03 -2.92 -0.91
CA ILE A 94 -9.25 -2.17 -1.90
C ILE A 94 -9.77 -0.73 -2.03
N GLU A 95 -11.08 -0.54 -2.00
CA GLU A 95 -11.70 0.78 -2.13
C GLU A 95 -11.46 1.64 -0.88
N LYS A 96 -11.61 1.07 0.32
CA LYS A 96 -11.38 1.78 1.60
C LYS A 96 -9.97 2.36 1.70
N THR A 97 -8.96 1.65 1.20
CA THR A 97 -7.56 2.13 1.24
C THR A 97 -7.28 3.31 0.31
N LYS A 98 -8.16 3.60 -0.67
CA LYS A 98 -8.06 4.81 -1.51
C LYS A 98 -8.17 6.11 -0.69
N LYS A 99 -8.84 6.06 0.46
CA LYS A 99 -9.24 7.23 1.25
C LYS A 99 -8.22 7.70 2.28
N SER A 100 -6.97 7.24 2.23
CA SER A 100 -5.93 7.72 3.15
C SER A 100 -5.42 9.12 2.75
N ILE A 101 -6.29 10.12 2.86
CA ILE A 101 -5.84 11.48 3.17
C ILE A 101 -5.62 11.47 4.68
N PRO A 102 -4.38 11.61 5.17
CA PRO A 102 -4.12 11.62 6.60
C PRO A 102 -4.81 12.83 7.21
N ILE A 103 -5.92 12.58 7.89
CA ILE A 103 -6.64 13.57 8.71
C ILE A 103 -5.66 14.21 9.72
N PHE A 104 -4.62 13.47 10.11
CA PHE A 104 -3.53 13.93 10.94
C PHE A 104 -2.74 15.10 10.33
N ASP A 105 -2.47 15.09 9.02
CA ASP A 105 -1.75 16.19 8.36
C ASP A 105 -2.62 17.45 8.28
N ILE A 106 -3.93 17.28 8.08
CA ILE A 106 -4.90 18.38 8.11
C ILE A 106 -4.97 18.98 9.54
N LEU A 107 -5.02 18.13 10.56
CA LEU A 107 -5.00 18.55 11.97
C LEU A 107 -3.70 19.26 12.35
N LEU A 108 -2.55 18.78 11.86
CA LEU A 108 -1.25 19.40 12.12
C LEU A 108 -1.16 20.80 11.50
N VAL A 109 -1.63 20.95 10.26
CA VAL A 109 -1.69 22.26 9.58
C VAL A 109 -2.60 23.23 10.35
N ILE A 110 -3.77 22.79 10.80
CA ILE A 110 -4.68 23.60 11.61
C ILE A 110 -4.03 24.01 12.94
N LEU A 111 -3.34 23.08 13.61
CA LEU A 111 -2.66 23.36 14.89
C LEU A 111 -1.56 24.41 14.73
N ILE A 112 -0.77 24.33 13.64
CA ILE A 112 0.27 25.31 13.31
C ILE A 112 -0.34 26.70 13.05
N ILE A 113 -1.44 26.76 12.31
CA ILE A 113 -2.14 28.04 12.03
C ILE A 113 -2.63 28.68 13.34
N ILE A 114 -3.26 27.91 14.23
CA ILE A 114 -3.72 28.41 15.54
C ILE A 114 -2.54 28.90 16.39
N PHE A 115 -1.41 28.18 16.37
CA PHE A 115 -0.24 28.56 17.14
C PHE A 115 0.36 29.90 16.67
N ILE A 116 0.43 30.12 15.36
CA ILE A 116 0.90 31.39 14.78
C ILE A 116 -0.08 32.53 15.12
N LEU A 117 -1.38 32.33 14.94
CA LEU A 117 -2.40 33.35 15.27
C LEU A 117 -2.44 33.69 16.77
N GLY A 118 -2.22 32.71 17.65
CA GLY A 118 -2.13 32.92 19.09
C GLY A 118 -0.86 33.63 19.53
N ALA A 119 0.28 33.40 18.84
CA ALA A 119 1.56 34.02 19.15
C ALA A 119 1.68 35.49 18.69
N PHE A 120 0.85 35.92 17.73
CA PHE A 120 0.80 37.30 17.22
C PHE A 120 -0.22 38.19 17.96
N LYS A 121 -0.75 37.76 19.11
CA LYS A 121 -1.67 38.53 19.94
C LYS A 121 -0.99 39.14 21.16
#